data_AF-A0A1H6FX85-F1
#
_entry.id   AF-A0A1H6FX85-F1
#
_cell.length_a   1.000
_cell.length_b   1.000
_cell.length_c   1.000
_cell.angle_alpha   90.00
_cell.angle_beta   90.00
_cell.angle_gamma   90.00
#
_symmetry.space_group_name_H-M   'P 1'
#
loop_
_entity.id
_entity.type
_entity.pdbx_description
1 polymer ?
#
loop_
_entity_poly.entity_id
_entity_poly.type
_entity_poly.pdbx_seq_one_letter_code
_entity_poly.pdbx_strand_id
1 'polypeptide(L)'
;MSTSRHPVALRLEGFVGGDTRLLALVMMLPLIDGVFPALILAGALDDPLGAVQVGLLIFGGSATVAVILAEMTGGPREQAMIVLLVGIPLIVLAAIQAALAPAIGSVLDIVIFERFAALVIVAIAAKTASATIGDYLPNPMVIIGLGLVASIDPNGAAFTVMDDPALVANATLAAVVGVAFALAIALSGPYLRECMDIDRFRFGSAVALGLLPLSMLGMAFGQAPLAALIVAGVFAIDLPLDSSDDANDATDGDSPTSSLGALTDGGDSDSEFDLETEANEDDGDSDPGPYPGDDSTDTNGRAPWL
;
A
#
# COMPACT_ATOMS: atom_id res chain seq x y z
N MET A 1 44.84 -11.87 9.86
CA MET A 1 44.28 -11.98 8.50
C MET A 1 43.50 -10.72 8.22
N SER A 2 43.86 -10.00 7.15
CA SER A 2 43.32 -8.70 6.81
C SER A 2 42.00 -8.89 6.06
N THR A 3 40.87 -8.70 6.74
CA THR A 3 39.56 -8.62 6.11
C THR A 3 39.42 -7.22 5.52
N SER A 4 39.78 -7.10 4.24
CA SER A 4 39.49 -5.94 3.41
C SER A 4 37.96 -5.76 3.31
N ARG A 5 37.39 -4.98 4.24
CA ARG A 5 36.02 -4.46 4.14
C ARG A 5 35.98 -3.48 2.98
N HIS A 6 35.47 -3.93 1.85
CA HIS A 6 35.37 -3.13 0.65
C HIS A 6 34.36 -1.99 0.91
N PRO A 7 34.73 -0.70 0.76
CA PRO A 7 33.83 0.43 1.05
C PRO A 7 32.59 0.48 0.14
N VAL A 8 32.60 -0.31 -0.93
CA VAL A 8 31.44 -0.51 -1.82
C VAL A 8 30.39 -1.46 -1.21
N ALA A 9 30.80 -2.44 -0.40
CA ALA A 9 29.89 -3.39 0.25
C ALA A 9 29.06 -2.70 1.35
N LEU A 10 29.68 -1.85 2.16
CA LEU A 10 28.98 -1.03 3.16
C LEU A 10 28.02 0.00 2.53
N ARG A 11 28.30 0.48 1.30
CA ARG A 11 27.35 1.33 0.56
C ARG A 11 26.15 0.54 0.04
N LEU A 12 26.36 -0.69 -0.45
CA LEU A 12 25.28 -1.56 -0.90
C LEU A 12 24.38 -2.04 0.25
N GLU A 13 24.97 -2.33 1.42
CA GLU A 13 24.23 -2.68 2.63
C GLU A 13 23.37 -1.52 3.15
N GLY A 14 23.80 -0.27 2.94
CA GLY A 14 22.98 0.93 3.17
C GLY A 14 21.91 1.18 2.10
N PHE A 15 22.15 0.80 0.83
CA PHE A 15 21.18 0.93 -0.27
C PHE A 15 20.07 -0.13 -0.24
N VAL A 16 20.29 -1.27 0.44
CA VAL A 16 19.26 -2.26 0.78
C VAL A 16 18.88 -2.10 2.27
N GLY A 17 18.82 -0.85 2.74
CA GLY A 17 18.32 -0.53 4.07
C GLY A 17 16.82 -0.81 4.20
N GLY A 18 16.35 -0.92 5.45
CA GLY A 18 14.93 -1.13 5.77
C GLY A 18 14.01 -0.15 5.06
N ASP A 19 14.37 1.13 5.03
CA ASP A 19 13.66 2.22 4.38
C ASP A 19 13.38 1.94 2.89
N THR A 20 14.37 1.43 2.16
CA THR A 20 14.22 1.10 0.73
C THR A 20 13.31 -0.10 0.54
N ARG A 21 13.40 -1.11 1.41
CA ARG A 21 12.56 -2.30 1.36
C ARG A 21 11.10 -1.97 1.67
N LEU A 22 10.85 -1.14 2.68
CA LEU A 22 9.50 -0.68 3.05
C LEU A 22 8.88 0.12 1.91
N LEU A 23 9.61 1.08 1.34
CA LEU A 23 9.13 1.86 0.20
C LEU A 23 8.87 0.98 -1.03
N ALA A 24 9.78 0.05 -1.34
CA ALA A 24 9.63 -0.88 -2.45
C ALA A 24 8.41 -1.78 -2.28
N LEU A 25 8.19 -2.30 -1.07
CA LEU A 25 7.02 -3.12 -0.77
C LEU A 25 5.76 -2.33 -1.05
N VAL A 26 5.62 -1.14 -0.48
CA VAL A 26 4.41 -0.32 -0.63
C VAL A 26 4.18 0.12 -2.07
N MET A 27 5.19 0.64 -2.75
CA MET A 27 5.03 1.19 -4.10
C MET A 27 4.89 0.10 -5.17
N MET A 28 5.53 -1.07 -5.01
CA MET A 28 5.40 -2.17 -5.97
C MET A 28 4.25 -3.11 -5.67
N LEU A 29 3.64 -3.05 -4.47
CA LEU A 29 2.52 -3.92 -4.10
C LEU A 29 1.40 -3.92 -5.16
N PRO A 30 0.94 -2.77 -5.70
CA PRO A 30 -0.13 -2.77 -6.71
C PRO A 30 0.20 -3.50 -8.02
N LEU A 31 1.49 -3.65 -8.35
CA LEU A 31 1.93 -4.41 -9.51
C LEU A 31 1.90 -5.92 -9.21
N ILE A 32 2.18 -6.31 -7.97
CA ILE A 32 2.34 -7.70 -7.54
C ILE A 32 1.00 -8.31 -7.12
N ASP A 33 0.15 -7.53 -6.43
CA ASP A 33 -1.17 -7.96 -5.97
C ASP A 33 -2.21 -8.04 -7.10
N GLY A 34 -1.87 -7.54 -8.30
CA GLY A 34 -2.72 -7.56 -9.47
C GLY A 34 -3.74 -6.42 -9.56
N VAL A 35 -3.74 -5.48 -8.61
CA VAL A 35 -4.64 -4.31 -8.63
C VAL A 35 -4.38 -3.42 -9.84
N PHE A 36 -3.11 -3.17 -10.19
CA PHE A 36 -2.78 -2.34 -11.34
C PHE A 36 -3.14 -3.00 -12.69
N PRO A 37 -2.78 -4.27 -12.97
CA PRO A 37 -3.34 -5.01 -14.11
C PRO A 37 -4.87 -5.00 -14.14
N ALA A 38 -5.52 -5.08 -12.98
CA ALA A 38 -6.97 -5.03 -12.91
C ALA A 38 -7.53 -3.68 -13.35
N LEU A 39 -6.90 -2.58 -12.92
CA LEU A 39 -7.26 -1.23 -13.33
C LEU A 39 -7.04 -0.99 -14.83
N ILE A 40 -5.98 -1.56 -15.42
CA ILE A 40 -5.77 -1.50 -16.87
C ILE A 40 -6.93 -2.17 -17.60
N LEU A 41 -7.27 -3.40 -17.22
CA LEU A 41 -8.34 -4.17 -17.87
C LEU A 41 -9.73 -3.59 -17.65
N ALA A 42 -9.94 -2.92 -16.51
CA ALA A 42 -11.18 -2.24 -16.18
C ALA A 42 -11.27 -0.81 -16.77
N GLY A 43 -10.33 -0.41 -17.65
CA GLY A 43 -10.40 0.87 -18.38
C GLY A 43 -10.07 2.11 -17.55
N ALA A 44 -9.43 1.98 -16.38
CA ALA A 44 -9.08 3.13 -15.53
C ALA A 44 -8.11 4.11 -16.21
N LEU A 45 -7.39 3.62 -17.22
CA LEU A 45 -6.27 4.27 -17.87
C LEU A 45 -6.58 4.64 -19.32
N ASP A 46 -7.85 4.60 -19.74
CA ASP A 46 -8.26 4.95 -21.11
C ASP A 46 -8.06 6.45 -21.40
N ASP A 47 -8.05 7.29 -20.37
CA ASP A 47 -7.80 8.73 -20.47
C ASP A 47 -6.60 9.16 -19.59
N PRO A 48 -5.79 10.16 -20.02
CA PRO A 48 -4.65 10.64 -19.25
C PRO A 48 -4.99 11.13 -17.84
N LEU A 49 -6.19 11.70 -17.63
CA LEU A 49 -6.60 12.18 -16.31
C LEU A 49 -6.91 11.01 -15.36
N GLY A 50 -7.49 9.93 -15.90
CA GLY A 50 -7.63 8.66 -15.18
C GLY A 50 -6.28 8.10 -14.76
N ALA A 51 -5.28 8.16 -15.65
CA ALA A 51 -3.91 7.76 -15.32
C ALA A 51 -3.27 8.62 -14.22
N VAL A 52 -3.49 9.94 -14.21
CA VAL A 52 -3.02 10.80 -13.11
C VAL A 52 -3.66 10.39 -11.78
N GLN A 53 -4.98 10.20 -11.77
CA GLN A 53 -5.72 9.81 -10.58
C GLN A 53 -5.26 8.45 -10.04
N VAL A 54 -5.13 7.44 -10.91
CA VAL A 54 -4.61 6.12 -10.55
C VAL A 54 -3.17 6.23 -10.04
N GLY A 55 -2.34 7.02 -10.71
CA GLY A 55 -0.95 7.25 -10.29
C GLY A 55 -0.84 7.79 -8.87
N LEU A 56 -1.64 8.80 -8.55
CA LEU A 56 -1.65 9.43 -7.22
C LEU A 56 -2.26 8.53 -6.14
N LEU A 57 -3.32 7.77 -6.45
CA LEU A 57 -4.04 6.98 -5.45
C LEU A 57 -3.40 5.60 -5.20
N ILE A 58 -2.90 4.95 -6.25
CA ILE A 58 -2.43 3.57 -6.19
C ILE A 58 -0.92 3.52 -5.91
N PHE A 59 -0.12 4.29 -6.64
CA PHE A 59 1.34 4.31 -6.44
C PHE A 59 1.80 5.39 -5.46
N GLY A 60 1.18 6.57 -5.53
CA GLY A 60 1.46 7.71 -4.65
C GLY A 60 0.60 7.76 -3.38
N GLY A 61 -0.17 6.70 -3.07
CA GLY A 61 -1.19 6.71 -2.02
C GLY A 61 -0.65 6.98 -0.61
N SER A 62 -1.54 6.96 0.38
CA SER A 62 -1.20 7.26 1.78
C SER A 62 -0.11 6.38 2.37
N ALA A 63 -0.04 5.12 1.99
CA ALA A 63 1.04 4.24 2.43
C ALA A 63 2.41 4.76 1.98
N THR A 64 2.55 5.23 0.73
CA THR A 64 3.80 5.79 0.21
C THR A 64 4.18 7.06 0.98
N VAL A 65 3.22 7.93 1.25
CA VAL A 65 3.43 9.16 2.03
C VAL A 65 3.84 8.83 3.47
N ALA A 66 3.15 7.89 4.11
CA ALA A 66 3.44 7.46 5.47
C ALA A 66 4.86 6.89 5.57
N VAL A 67 5.25 5.98 4.66
CA VAL A 67 6.62 5.44 4.64
C VAL A 67 7.66 6.55 4.47
N ILE A 68 7.47 7.47 3.53
CA ILE A 68 8.47 8.53 3.27
C ILE A 68 8.63 9.48 4.46
N LEU A 69 7.56 9.79 5.19
CA LEU A 69 7.60 10.79 6.25
C LEU A 69 7.81 10.22 7.65
N ALA A 70 7.26 9.04 7.93
CA ALA A 70 7.35 8.40 9.24
C ALA A 70 8.56 7.46 9.34
N GLU A 71 8.80 6.64 8.30
CA GLU A 71 9.81 5.58 8.37
C GLU A 71 11.16 6.00 7.79
N MET A 72 11.16 6.77 6.69
CA MET A 72 12.42 7.11 6.04
C MET A 72 13.24 8.11 6.85
N THR A 73 14.49 7.73 7.07
CA THR A 73 15.51 8.56 7.69
C THR A 73 16.37 9.27 6.64
N GLY A 74 17.30 10.12 7.07
CA GLY A 74 18.22 10.82 6.17
C GLY A 74 17.68 12.13 5.57
N GLY A 75 18.49 12.73 4.70
CA GLY A 75 18.19 14.03 4.09
C GLY A 75 17.33 13.93 2.82
N PRO A 76 16.71 15.04 2.36
CA PRO A 76 15.80 15.03 1.19
C PRO A 76 16.41 14.44 -0.09
N ARG A 77 17.72 14.63 -0.29
CA ARG A 77 18.44 14.09 -1.45
C ARG A 77 18.65 12.58 -1.36
N GLU A 78 18.87 12.06 -0.16
CA GLU A 78 19.05 10.63 0.07
C GLU A 78 17.72 9.89 -0.12
N GLN A 79 16.64 10.44 0.45
CA GLN A 79 15.29 9.93 0.24
C GLN A 79 14.88 9.97 -1.23
N ALA A 80 15.18 11.06 -1.93
CA ALA A 80 14.94 11.18 -3.38
C ALA A 80 15.69 10.10 -4.19
N MET A 81 16.92 9.74 -3.80
CA MET A 81 17.65 8.65 -4.45
C MET A 81 16.98 7.29 -4.23
N ILE A 82 16.49 7.02 -3.02
CA ILE A 82 15.76 5.79 -2.71
C ILE A 82 14.45 5.71 -3.51
N VAL A 83 13.68 6.81 -3.55
CA VAL A 83 12.46 6.90 -4.36
C VAL A 83 12.75 6.65 -5.84
N LEU A 84 13.84 7.20 -6.38
CA LEU A 84 14.21 6.98 -7.78
C LEU A 84 14.67 5.54 -8.03
N LEU A 85 15.40 4.94 -7.07
CA LEU A 85 15.88 3.56 -7.13
C LEU A 85 14.71 2.57 -7.21
N VAL A 86 13.64 2.81 -6.44
CA VAL A 86 12.40 2.01 -6.47
C VAL A 86 11.52 2.37 -7.66
N GLY A 87 11.39 3.67 -7.95
CA GLY A 87 10.45 4.21 -8.92
C GLY A 87 10.80 3.89 -10.37
N ILE A 88 12.09 3.86 -10.74
CA ILE A 88 12.50 3.51 -12.11
C ILE A 88 12.07 2.08 -12.49
N PRO A 89 12.40 1.03 -11.69
CA PRO A 89 11.89 -0.32 -11.93
C PRO A 89 10.36 -0.39 -11.97
N LEU A 90 9.68 0.32 -11.08
CA LEU A 90 8.21 0.39 -11.04
C LEU A 90 7.64 0.90 -12.36
N ILE A 91 8.18 2.00 -12.90
CA ILE A 91 7.74 2.56 -14.20
C ILE A 91 7.93 1.55 -15.34
N VAL A 92 9.08 0.86 -15.36
CA VAL A 92 9.37 -0.16 -16.37
C VAL A 92 8.39 -1.34 -16.26
N LEU A 93 8.15 -1.83 -15.05
CA LEU A 93 7.21 -2.93 -14.79
C LEU A 93 5.77 -2.56 -15.16
N ALA A 94 5.34 -1.34 -14.84
CA ALA A 94 4.01 -0.85 -15.21
C ALA A 94 3.82 -0.82 -16.74
N ALA A 95 4.82 -0.37 -17.49
CA ALA A 95 4.79 -0.38 -18.95
C ALA A 95 4.72 -1.81 -19.52
N ILE A 96 5.49 -2.74 -18.93
CA ILE A 96 5.46 -4.16 -19.32
C ILE A 96 4.09 -4.78 -19.04
N GLN A 97 3.51 -4.53 -17.87
CA GLN A 97 2.18 -5.06 -17.52
C GLN A 97 1.09 -4.51 -18.44
N ALA A 98 1.14 -3.23 -18.79
CA ALA A 98 0.21 -2.64 -19.75
C ALA A 98 0.35 -3.25 -21.15
N ALA A 99 1.58 -3.50 -21.61
CA ALA A 99 1.83 -4.17 -22.88
C ALA A 99 1.30 -5.62 -22.90
N LEU A 100 1.28 -6.28 -21.74
CA LEU A 100 0.78 -7.66 -21.58
C LEU A 100 -0.69 -7.74 -21.15
N ALA A 101 -1.37 -6.62 -20.95
CA ALA A 101 -2.76 -6.61 -20.50
C ALA A 101 -3.71 -7.43 -21.40
N PRO A 102 -3.61 -7.41 -22.76
CA PRO A 102 -4.50 -8.22 -23.59
C PRO A 102 -4.31 -9.72 -23.38
N ALA A 103 -3.07 -10.17 -23.15
CA ALA A 103 -2.78 -11.56 -22.86
C ALA A 103 -3.48 -12.02 -21.58
N ILE A 104 -3.47 -11.17 -20.53
CA ILE A 104 -4.17 -11.43 -19.27
C ILE A 104 -5.69 -11.43 -19.50
N GLY A 105 -6.22 -10.42 -20.19
CA GLY A 105 -7.65 -10.29 -20.47
C GLY A 105 -8.22 -11.41 -21.35
N SER A 106 -7.40 -12.05 -22.19
CA SER A 106 -7.85 -13.13 -23.09
C SER A 106 -8.36 -14.38 -22.37
N VAL A 107 -7.96 -14.57 -21.11
CA VAL A 107 -8.31 -15.74 -20.29
C VAL A 107 -9.37 -15.39 -19.24
N LEU A 108 -9.88 -14.16 -19.24
CA LEU A 108 -10.77 -13.63 -18.19
C LEU A 108 -12.05 -13.04 -18.78
N ASP A 109 -13.18 -13.32 -18.14
CA ASP A 109 -14.41 -12.55 -18.28
C ASP A 109 -14.20 -11.17 -17.67
N ILE A 110 -13.98 -10.18 -18.53
CA ILE A 110 -13.67 -8.80 -18.14
C ILE A 110 -14.76 -8.20 -17.26
N VAL A 111 -16.05 -8.53 -17.49
CA VAL A 111 -17.17 -7.96 -16.74
C VAL A 111 -17.19 -8.47 -15.30
N ILE A 112 -16.96 -9.78 -15.11
CA ILE A 112 -16.86 -10.36 -13.78
C ILE A 112 -15.63 -9.80 -13.07
N PHE A 113 -14.49 -9.82 -13.76
CA PHE A 113 -13.21 -9.38 -13.21
C PHE A 113 -13.24 -7.90 -12.78
N GLU A 114 -13.83 -7.01 -13.59
CA GLU A 114 -14.01 -5.59 -13.27
C GLU A 114 -14.78 -5.39 -11.96
N ARG A 115 -15.86 -6.15 -11.74
CA ARG A 115 -16.67 -6.06 -10.52
C ARG A 115 -15.88 -6.49 -9.29
N PHE A 116 -15.06 -7.53 -9.41
CA PHE A 116 -14.19 -7.95 -8.32
C PHE A 116 -13.09 -6.94 -8.06
N ALA A 117 -12.47 -6.37 -9.10
CA ALA A 117 -11.48 -5.31 -8.95
C ALA A 117 -12.06 -4.08 -8.23
N ALA A 118 -13.27 -3.66 -8.60
CA ALA A 118 -14.01 -2.61 -7.91
C ALA A 118 -14.23 -2.96 -6.42
N LEU A 119 -14.63 -4.19 -6.12
CA LEU A 119 -14.84 -4.67 -4.75
C LEU A 119 -13.54 -4.66 -3.94
N VAL A 120 -12.43 -5.12 -4.52
CA VAL A 120 -11.10 -5.11 -3.89
C VAL A 120 -10.70 -3.70 -3.49
N ILE A 121 -10.83 -2.73 -4.40
CA ILE A 121 -10.45 -1.34 -4.12
C ILE A 121 -11.34 -0.74 -3.03
N VAL A 122 -12.65 -1.00 -3.05
CA VAL A 122 -13.56 -0.59 -1.96
C VAL A 122 -13.16 -1.24 -0.64
N ALA A 123 -12.79 -2.51 -0.64
CA ALA A 123 -12.38 -3.22 0.57
C ALA A 123 -11.08 -2.67 1.16
N ILE A 124 -10.09 -2.37 0.31
CA ILE A 124 -8.83 -1.73 0.72
C ILE A 124 -9.13 -0.34 1.29
N ALA A 125 -9.87 0.49 0.57
CA ALA A 125 -10.27 1.83 1.01
C ALA A 125 -10.98 1.80 2.37
N ALA A 126 -11.93 0.88 2.55
CA ALA A 126 -12.67 0.73 3.80
C ALA A 126 -11.76 0.30 4.96
N LYS A 127 -10.87 -0.69 4.75
CA LYS A 127 -9.87 -1.13 5.74
C LYS A 127 -8.90 0.00 6.11
N THR A 128 -8.52 0.84 5.16
CA THR A 128 -7.67 2.02 5.43
C THR A 128 -8.41 3.10 6.21
N ALA A 129 -9.72 3.27 6.00
CA ALA A 129 -10.51 4.31 6.64
C ALA A 129 -10.98 3.96 8.07
N SER A 130 -11.11 2.67 8.41
CA SER A 130 -11.61 2.24 9.71
C SER A 130 -11.16 0.82 10.07
N ALA A 131 -10.51 0.67 11.23
CA ALA A 131 -10.14 -0.65 11.74
C ALA A 131 -11.38 -1.50 12.05
N THR A 132 -12.42 -0.89 12.66
CA THR A 132 -13.68 -1.58 12.95
C THR A 132 -14.35 -2.15 11.70
N ILE A 133 -14.40 -1.39 10.60
CA ILE A 133 -14.98 -1.88 9.34
C ILE A 133 -14.09 -2.94 8.69
N GLY A 134 -12.77 -2.85 8.92
CA GLY A 134 -11.78 -3.76 8.38
C GLY A 134 -11.92 -5.20 8.88
N ASP A 135 -12.43 -5.38 10.09
CA ASP A 135 -12.67 -6.70 10.70
C ASP A 135 -13.85 -7.45 10.06
N TYR A 136 -14.85 -6.72 9.54
CA TYR A 136 -16.02 -7.32 8.89
C TYR A 136 -15.80 -7.62 7.41
N LEU A 137 -14.80 -6.99 6.80
CA LEU A 137 -14.55 -7.11 5.37
C LEU A 137 -13.57 -8.26 5.07
N PRO A 138 -13.87 -9.11 4.07
CA PRO A 138 -12.95 -10.15 3.65
C PRO A 138 -11.61 -9.56 3.22
N ASN A 139 -10.54 -10.32 3.43
CA ASN A 139 -9.21 -9.89 3.03
C ASN A 139 -9.15 -9.65 1.50
N PRO A 140 -8.53 -8.56 1.04
CA PRO A 140 -8.41 -8.25 -0.38
C PRO A 140 -7.94 -9.43 -1.24
N MET A 141 -6.97 -10.20 -0.74
CA MET A 141 -6.45 -11.39 -1.41
C MET A 141 -7.51 -12.48 -1.63
N VAL A 142 -8.46 -12.64 -0.71
CA VAL A 142 -9.56 -13.60 -0.86
C VAL A 142 -10.51 -13.13 -1.96
N ILE A 143 -10.80 -11.83 -2.01
CA ILE A 143 -11.63 -11.24 -3.06
C ILE A 143 -10.95 -11.40 -4.43
N ILE A 144 -9.65 -11.11 -4.52
CA ILE A 144 -8.84 -11.29 -5.75
C ILE A 144 -8.87 -12.74 -6.20
N GLY A 145 -8.62 -13.70 -5.29
CA GLY A 145 -8.63 -15.12 -5.59
C GLY A 145 -10.00 -15.61 -6.08
N LEU A 146 -11.09 -15.23 -5.41
CA LEU A 146 -12.45 -15.54 -5.84
C LEU A 146 -12.78 -14.89 -7.19
N GLY A 147 -12.34 -13.64 -7.39
CA GLY A 147 -12.55 -12.92 -8.64
C GLY A 147 -11.85 -13.59 -9.81
N LEU A 148 -10.59 -14.00 -9.64
CA LEU A 148 -9.84 -14.74 -10.64
C LEU A 148 -10.49 -16.10 -10.97
N VAL A 149 -10.87 -16.88 -9.95
CA VAL A 149 -11.55 -18.17 -10.15
C VAL A 149 -12.90 -17.99 -10.86
N ALA A 150 -13.65 -16.95 -10.50
CA ALA A 150 -14.95 -16.66 -11.10
C ALA A 150 -14.84 -16.11 -12.53
N SER A 151 -13.75 -15.40 -12.86
CA SER A 151 -13.56 -14.78 -14.17
C SER A 151 -12.83 -15.66 -15.17
N ILE A 152 -12.15 -16.75 -14.78
CA ILE A 152 -11.41 -17.60 -15.72
C ILE A 152 -12.33 -18.16 -16.83
N ASP A 153 -12.03 -17.79 -18.08
CA ASP A 153 -12.56 -18.40 -19.31
C ASP A 153 -11.40 -18.86 -20.22
N PRO A 154 -10.95 -20.12 -20.09
CA PRO A 154 -9.79 -20.62 -20.81
C PRO A 154 -10.04 -20.84 -22.31
N ASN A 155 -11.29 -20.74 -22.79
CA ASN A 155 -11.63 -20.96 -24.19
C ASN A 155 -11.11 -19.84 -25.13
N GLY A 156 -10.74 -18.68 -24.57
CA GLY A 156 -10.25 -17.51 -25.30
C GLY A 156 -8.73 -17.28 -25.23
N ALA A 157 -7.98 -18.17 -24.58
CA ALA A 157 -6.58 -17.93 -24.25
C ALA A 157 -5.71 -17.65 -25.50
N ALA A 158 -5.17 -16.44 -25.57
CA ALA A 158 -4.32 -15.98 -26.65
C ALA A 158 -3.18 -15.12 -26.10
N PHE A 159 -1.95 -15.41 -26.50
CA PHE A 159 -0.82 -14.54 -26.19
C PHE A 159 -0.77 -13.40 -27.21
N THR A 160 -1.37 -12.27 -26.85
CA THR A 160 -1.37 -11.05 -27.66
C THR A 160 -0.74 -9.90 -26.88
N VAL A 161 0.05 -9.09 -27.57
CA VAL A 161 0.65 -7.87 -27.03
C VAL A 161 -0.26 -6.70 -27.38
N MET A 162 -0.32 -5.70 -26.51
CA MET A 162 -1.14 -4.50 -26.71
C MET A 162 -0.70 -3.75 -27.97
N ASP A 163 -1.62 -3.60 -28.92
CA ASP A 163 -1.41 -2.84 -30.16
C ASP A 163 -1.70 -1.34 -29.97
N ASP A 164 -2.34 -0.95 -28.86
CA ASP A 164 -2.63 0.45 -28.53
C ASP A 164 -1.49 1.10 -27.73
N PRO A 165 -0.65 1.95 -28.36
CA PRO A 165 0.43 2.64 -27.66
C PRO A 165 -0.11 3.69 -26.66
N ALA A 166 -1.35 4.17 -26.80
CA ALA A 166 -1.91 5.17 -25.92
C ALA A 166 -2.16 4.60 -24.52
N LEU A 167 -2.69 3.38 -24.42
CA LEU A 167 -2.90 2.73 -23.13
C LEU A 167 -1.59 2.45 -22.40
N VAL A 168 -0.56 1.97 -23.12
CA VAL A 168 0.78 1.76 -22.55
C VAL A 168 1.38 3.09 -22.06
N ALA A 169 1.20 4.16 -22.83
CA ALA A 169 1.62 5.50 -22.43
C ALA A 169 0.88 6.00 -21.18
N ASN A 170 -0.43 5.79 -21.09
CA ASN A 170 -1.24 6.16 -19.92
C ASN A 170 -0.87 5.34 -18.68
N ALA A 171 -0.62 4.03 -18.83
CA ALA A 171 -0.13 3.19 -17.75
C ALA A 171 1.26 3.62 -17.24
N THR A 172 2.15 3.94 -18.17
CA THR A 172 3.47 4.51 -17.85
C THR A 172 3.31 5.87 -17.17
N LEU A 173 2.37 6.71 -17.63
CA LEU A 173 2.06 8.00 -17.03
C LEU A 173 1.59 7.83 -15.59
N ALA A 174 0.70 6.88 -15.30
CA ALA A 174 0.24 6.62 -13.94
C ALA A 174 1.41 6.29 -13.00
N ALA A 175 2.31 5.39 -13.42
CA ALA A 175 3.51 5.07 -12.66
C ALA A 175 4.43 6.30 -12.48
N VAL A 176 4.66 7.07 -13.53
CA VAL A 176 5.47 8.30 -13.48
C VAL A 176 4.87 9.32 -12.53
N VAL A 177 3.55 9.51 -12.54
CA VAL A 177 2.85 10.44 -11.63
C VAL A 177 3.01 9.99 -10.18
N GLY A 178 2.83 8.70 -9.89
CA GLY A 178 3.03 8.16 -8.55
C GLY A 178 4.46 8.36 -8.04
N VAL A 179 5.46 8.06 -8.88
CA VAL A 179 6.89 8.26 -8.56
C VAL A 179 7.23 9.74 -8.42
N ALA A 180 6.72 10.61 -9.30
CA ALA A 180 6.93 12.05 -9.22
C ALA A 180 6.30 12.63 -7.95
N PHE A 181 5.12 12.14 -7.55
CA PHE A 181 4.49 12.53 -6.31
C PHE A 181 5.32 12.08 -5.09
N ALA A 182 5.74 10.81 -5.04
CA ALA A 182 6.63 10.30 -4.00
C ALA A 182 7.93 11.12 -3.91
N LEU A 183 8.51 11.50 -5.06
CA LEU A 183 9.71 12.32 -5.13
C LEU A 183 9.45 13.74 -4.59
N ALA A 184 8.30 14.33 -4.89
CA ALA A 184 7.90 15.63 -4.36
C ALA A 184 7.74 15.59 -2.83
N ILE A 185 7.15 14.51 -2.29
CA ILE A 185 7.02 14.29 -0.84
C ILE A 185 8.39 14.12 -0.20
N ALA A 186 9.28 13.30 -0.77
CA ALA A 186 10.64 13.09 -0.24
C ALA A 186 11.48 14.37 -0.23
N LEU A 187 11.39 15.18 -1.30
CA LEU A 187 12.09 16.47 -1.37
C LEU A 187 11.52 17.51 -0.40
N SER A 188 10.20 17.47 -0.16
CA SER A 188 9.50 18.36 0.76
C SER A 188 9.42 17.79 2.18
N GLY A 189 10.04 16.62 2.43
CA GLY A 189 9.87 15.84 3.65
C GLY A 189 10.12 16.60 4.95
N PRO A 190 11.17 17.46 5.06
CA PRO A 190 11.39 18.26 6.26
C PRO A 190 10.23 19.20 6.60
N TYR A 191 9.62 19.81 5.59
CA TYR A 191 8.48 20.71 5.78
C TYR A 191 7.19 19.95 6.05
N LEU A 192 6.98 18.83 5.35
CA LEU A 192 5.76 18.04 5.47
C LEU A 192 5.67 17.31 6.81
N ARG A 193 6.80 16.88 7.41
CA ARG A 193 6.79 16.26 8.74
C ARG A 193 6.35 17.22 9.86
N GLU A 194 6.54 18.52 9.67
CA GLU A 194 6.17 19.53 10.66
C GLU A 194 4.71 19.97 10.52
N CYS A 195 4.20 20.04 9.28
CA CYS A 195 2.90 20.66 9.00
C CYS A 195 1.82 19.67 8.55
N MET A 196 2.08 18.36 8.47
CA MET A 196 1.09 17.42 7.93
C MET A 196 0.63 16.38 8.95
N ASP A 197 -0.69 16.30 9.10
CA ASP A 197 -1.37 15.23 9.82
C ASP A 197 -1.51 13.99 8.89
N ILE A 198 -0.68 12.98 9.15
CA ILE A 198 -0.62 11.74 8.36
C ILE A 198 -1.92 10.95 8.48
N ASP A 199 -2.56 10.95 9.65
CA ASP A 199 -3.81 10.21 9.87
C ASP A 199 -4.96 10.82 9.09
N ARG A 200 -5.06 12.15 9.08
CA ARG A 200 -6.06 12.86 8.28
C ARG A 200 -5.83 12.67 6.78
N PHE A 201 -4.58 12.70 6.31
CA PHE A 201 -4.26 12.39 4.91
C PHE A 201 -4.62 10.94 4.56
N ARG A 202 -4.30 9.99 5.45
CA ARG A 202 -4.62 8.56 5.27
C ARG A 202 -6.13 8.33 5.17
N PHE A 203 -6.91 8.93 6.04
CA PHE A 203 -8.37 8.84 5.96
C PHE A 203 -8.91 9.46 4.66
N GLY A 204 -8.49 10.67 4.32
CA GLY A 204 -8.99 11.36 3.12
C GLY A 204 -8.59 10.67 1.81
N SER A 205 -7.37 10.12 1.73
CA SER A 205 -6.92 9.31 0.60
C SER A 205 -7.65 7.96 0.51
N ALA A 206 -8.04 7.36 1.64
CA ALA A 206 -8.90 6.18 1.65
C ALA A 206 -10.29 6.48 1.08
N VAL A 207 -10.89 7.62 1.45
CA VAL A 207 -12.15 8.08 0.86
C VAL A 207 -12.00 8.31 -0.65
N ALA A 208 -10.92 8.95 -1.08
CA ALA A 208 -10.62 9.15 -2.49
C ALA A 208 -10.47 7.80 -3.23
N LEU A 209 -9.73 6.85 -2.66
CA LEU A 209 -9.58 5.50 -3.20
C LEU A 209 -10.94 4.78 -3.31
N GLY A 210 -11.82 4.92 -2.32
CA GLY A 210 -13.17 4.35 -2.34
C GLY A 210 -14.09 4.93 -3.42
N LEU A 211 -13.84 6.16 -3.88
CA LEU A 211 -14.56 6.77 -5.00
C LEU A 211 -14.06 6.28 -6.37
N LEU A 212 -12.82 5.75 -6.45
CA LEU A 212 -12.19 5.34 -7.70
C LEU A 212 -13.05 4.28 -8.45
N PRO A 213 -13.51 3.19 -7.81
CA PRO A 213 -14.35 2.19 -8.48
C PRO A 213 -15.68 2.74 -9.01
N LEU A 214 -16.27 3.71 -8.30
CA LEU A 214 -17.50 4.36 -8.74
C LEU A 214 -17.27 5.18 -10.01
N SER A 215 -16.12 5.84 -10.13
CA SER A 215 -15.74 6.55 -11.35
C SER A 215 -15.51 5.61 -12.53
N MET A 216 -14.99 4.40 -12.28
CA MET A 216 -14.74 3.39 -13.32
C MET A 216 -16.02 2.75 -13.84
N LEU A 217 -16.98 2.46 -12.97
CA LEU A 217 -18.27 1.85 -13.32
C LEU A 217 -19.21 2.81 -14.10
N GLY A 218 -18.70 3.94 -14.61
CA GLY A 218 -19.46 4.90 -15.40
C GLY A 218 -20.48 5.71 -14.60
N MET A 219 -20.41 5.67 -13.27
CA MET A 219 -21.20 6.58 -12.44
C MET A 219 -20.63 8.00 -12.63
N ALA A 220 -21.47 9.04 -12.51
CA ALA A 220 -21.11 10.45 -12.81
C ALA A 220 -20.12 11.07 -11.80
N PHE A 221 -19.15 10.29 -11.32
CA PHE A 221 -18.13 10.65 -10.37
C PHE A 221 -16.81 11.03 -11.03
N GLY A 222 -16.57 10.80 -12.33
CA GLY A 222 -15.45 11.36 -13.11
C GLY A 222 -14.16 11.62 -12.31
N GLN A 223 -13.89 12.90 -12.00
CA GLN A 223 -12.70 13.36 -11.26
C GLN A 223 -12.89 13.53 -9.74
N ALA A 224 -13.98 13.00 -9.19
CA ALA A 224 -14.29 13.04 -7.76
C ALA A 224 -13.20 12.37 -6.89
N PRO A 225 -12.59 11.23 -7.29
CA PRO A 225 -11.49 10.66 -6.49
C PRO A 225 -10.29 11.61 -6.43
N LEU A 226 -9.91 12.22 -7.57
CA LEU A 226 -8.84 13.22 -7.61
C LEU A 226 -9.20 14.49 -6.80
N ALA A 227 -10.44 14.98 -6.89
CA ALA A 227 -10.91 16.10 -6.10
C ALA A 227 -10.89 15.78 -4.59
N ALA A 228 -11.35 14.60 -4.20
CA ALA A 228 -11.31 14.12 -2.81
C ALA A 228 -9.87 14.02 -2.29
N LEU A 229 -8.93 13.56 -3.11
CA LEU A 229 -7.52 13.52 -2.76
C LEU A 229 -6.93 14.93 -2.56
N ILE A 230 -7.28 15.89 -3.42
CA ILE A 230 -6.85 17.29 -3.26
C ILE A 230 -7.40 17.87 -1.96
N VAL A 231 -8.70 17.66 -1.68
CA VAL A 231 -9.32 18.11 -0.44
C VAL A 231 -8.65 17.45 0.76
N ALA A 232 -8.37 16.14 0.71
CA ALA A 232 -7.65 15.42 1.74
C ALA A 232 -6.26 16.04 2.00
N GLY A 233 -5.50 16.32 0.95
CA GLY A 233 -4.18 16.96 1.05
C GLY A 233 -4.26 18.35 1.68
N VAL A 234 -5.23 19.18 1.28
CA VAL A 234 -5.41 20.52 1.85
C VAL A 234 -5.79 20.45 3.33
N PHE A 235 -6.71 19.55 3.71
CA PHE A 235 -7.17 19.42 5.09
C PHE A 235 -6.16 18.73 6.01
N ALA A 236 -5.24 17.94 5.44
CA ALA A 236 -4.15 17.31 6.18
C ALA A 236 -3.02 18.29 6.54
N ILE A 237 -2.94 19.45 5.87
CA ILE A 237 -1.95 20.47 6.22
C ILE A 237 -2.46 21.22 7.47
N ASP A 238 -1.79 20.98 8.59
CA ASP A 238 -1.93 21.74 9.81
C ASP A 238 -0.97 22.94 9.76
N LEU A 239 -1.50 24.10 9.38
CA LEU A 239 -0.76 25.35 9.54
C LEU A 239 -0.89 25.76 11.01
N PRO A 240 0.20 25.97 11.75
CA PRO A 240 0.15 26.65 13.03
C PRO A 240 -0.26 28.10 12.76
N LEU A 241 -1.58 28.31 12.62
CA LEU A 241 -2.16 29.62 12.81
C LEU A 241 -1.97 29.88 14.29
N ASP A 242 -1.11 30.85 14.58
CA ASP A 242 -0.86 31.41 15.89
C ASP A 242 -2.22 31.82 16.47
N SER A 243 -2.92 30.85 17.08
CA SER A 243 -4.10 31.07 17.90
C SER A 243 -3.55 31.67 19.17
N SER A 244 -3.19 32.95 19.09
CA SER A 244 -3.00 33.83 20.21
C SER A 244 -4.36 34.05 20.88
N ASP A 245 -4.91 32.99 21.46
CA ASP A 245 -6.09 33.01 22.31
C ASP A 245 -5.89 32.15 23.56
N ASP A 246 -4.62 31.88 23.91
CA ASP A 246 -4.22 31.33 25.21
C ASP A 246 -4.04 32.45 26.26
N ALA A 247 -5.02 33.34 26.33
CA ALA A 247 -5.10 34.39 27.33
C ALA A 247 -6.56 34.67 27.71
N ASN A 248 -7.16 33.73 28.45
CA ASN A 248 -8.22 33.90 29.45
C ASN A 248 -9.20 32.70 29.36
N ASP A 249 -9.13 31.73 30.27
CA ASP A 249 -9.99 31.79 31.45
C ASP A 249 -9.65 30.66 32.42
N ALA A 250 -8.97 31.01 33.51
CA ALA A 250 -8.95 30.22 34.71
C ALA A 250 -10.21 30.58 35.50
N THR A 251 -11.36 29.96 35.19
CA THR A 251 -12.50 29.96 36.11
C THR A 251 -13.31 28.67 36.04
N ASP A 252 -13.52 28.09 37.21
CA ASP A 252 -14.36 26.93 37.50
C ASP A 252 -15.74 26.99 36.82
N GLY A 253 -16.13 25.90 36.17
CA GLY A 253 -17.46 25.75 35.59
C GLY A 253 -17.72 24.36 35.03
N ASP A 254 -18.38 23.53 35.82
CA ASP A 254 -18.93 22.22 35.48
C ASP A 254 -19.68 22.23 34.14
N SER A 255 -19.16 21.51 33.13
CA SER A 255 -19.86 21.17 31.89
C SER A 255 -19.24 19.92 31.26
N PRO A 256 -19.95 18.79 31.17
CA PRO A 256 -19.44 17.64 30.43
C PRO A 256 -19.65 17.88 28.93
N THR A 257 -18.73 17.33 28.13
CA THR A 257 -18.79 17.24 26.65
C THR A 257 -18.21 18.41 25.86
N SER A 258 -16.93 18.71 26.07
CA SER A 258 -16.08 19.29 25.04
C SER A 258 -14.75 18.54 25.00
N SER A 259 -14.86 17.24 24.69
CA SER A 259 -13.74 16.39 24.30
C SER A 259 -14.29 15.32 23.35
N LEU A 260 -14.68 15.76 22.16
CA LEU A 260 -14.62 14.91 20.98
C LEU A 260 -13.53 15.52 20.10
N GLY A 261 -12.28 15.36 20.54
CA GLY A 261 -11.20 15.26 19.56
C GLY A 261 -11.55 14.11 18.64
N ALA A 262 -11.47 14.33 17.33
CA ALA A 262 -11.72 13.29 16.34
C ALA A 262 -10.72 12.14 16.60
N LEU A 263 -11.18 11.12 17.31
CA LEU A 263 -10.47 9.86 17.47
C LEU A 263 -10.59 9.13 16.14
N THR A 264 -9.64 9.36 15.24
CA THR A 264 -9.41 8.45 14.13
C THR A 264 -8.69 7.23 14.70
N ASP A 265 -9.42 6.11 14.74
CA ASP A 265 -8.93 4.75 15.00
C ASP A 265 -8.06 4.29 13.82
N GLY A 266 -6.93 4.97 13.67
CA GLY A 266 -6.00 4.81 12.58
C GLY A 266 -5.34 3.43 12.67
N GLY A 267 -5.88 2.47 11.92
CA GLY A 267 -5.45 1.07 11.93
C GLY A 267 -3.92 0.93 11.85
N ASP A 268 -3.38 0.24 12.84
CA ASP A 268 -1.97 -0.16 12.88
C ASP A 268 -1.74 -1.16 11.74
N SER A 269 -0.74 -0.91 10.90
CA SER A 269 -0.45 -1.79 9.76
C SER A 269 0.41 -2.97 10.20
N ASP A 270 -0.13 -3.82 11.06
CA ASP A 270 0.28 -5.22 11.18
C ASP A 270 -0.45 -6.03 10.09
N SER A 271 -0.25 -5.66 8.82
CA SER A 271 -0.46 -6.62 7.74
C SER A 271 0.78 -7.49 7.67
N GLU A 272 0.79 -8.57 8.45
CA GLU A 272 1.67 -9.73 8.27
C GLU A 272 1.55 -10.22 6.83
N PHE A 273 2.42 -9.70 5.96
CA PHE A 273 2.76 -10.34 4.70
C PHE A 273 3.69 -11.50 5.03
N ASP A 274 3.09 -12.63 5.38
CA ASP A 274 3.79 -13.89 5.63
C ASP A 274 4.30 -14.44 4.28
N LEU A 275 5.46 -13.94 3.86
CA LEU A 275 6.23 -14.50 2.77
C LEU A 275 7.25 -15.47 3.38
N GLU A 276 6.82 -16.70 3.65
CA GLU A 276 7.70 -17.82 3.96
C GLU A 276 8.75 -17.95 2.83
N THR A 277 9.93 -17.42 3.07
CA THR A 277 11.11 -17.66 2.24
C THR A 277 12.02 -18.57 3.04
N GLU A 278 11.89 -19.88 2.82
CA GLU A 278 12.82 -20.86 3.36
C GLU A 278 14.21 -20.68 2.72
N ALA A 279 15.09 -19.96 3.41
CA ALA A 279 16.52 -20.00 3.20
C ALA A 279 17.13 -20.85 4.32
N ASN A 280 17.37 -22.11 4.00
CA ASN A 280 18.01 -23.10 4.85
C ASN A 280 19.51 -22.78 4.92
N GLU A 281 19.98 -22.26 6.05
CA GLU A 281 21.41 -22.22 6.39
C GLU A 281 21.65 -23.12 7.60
N ASP A 282 22.11 -24.33 7.28
CA ASP A 282 22.69 -25.34 8.16
C ASP A 282 24.03 -24.82 8.71
N ASP A 283 24.17 -24.76 10.03
CA ASP A 283 25.47 -24.85 10.68
C ASP A 283 25.31 -25.27 12.16
N GLY A 284 25.61 -26.54 12.43
CA GLY A 284 26.64 -26.90 13.41
C GLY A 284 26.25 -27.11 14.88
N ASP A 285 26.02 -28.37 15.21
CA ASP A 285 26.54 -29.11 16.39
C ASP A 285 26.41 -28.49 17.80
N SER A 286 25.70 -29.21 18.69
CA SER A 286 26.26 -29.79 19.93
C SER A 286 25.18 -30.52 20.74
N ASP A 287 25.17 -31.85 20.65
CA ASP A 287 24.55 -32.76 21.63
C ASP A 287 25.39 -32.80 22.93
N PRO A 288 24.77 -32.93 24.11
CA PRO A 288 25.04 -34.15 24.86
C PRO A 288 23.84 -34.70 25.64
N GLY A 289 23.40 -35.91 25.27
CA GLY A 289 23.43 -37.10 26.12
C GLY A 289 22.34 -37.27 27.21
N PRO A 290 21.61 -38.40 27.24
CA PRO A 290 20.43 -38.60 28.11
C PRO A 290 20.80 -39.19 29.49
N TYR A 291 20.07 -38.79 30.55
CA TYR A 291 20.09 -39.46 31.84
C TYR A 291 18.73 -40.13 32.15
N PRO A 292 18.67 -41.38 32.64
CA PRO A 292 17.45 -42.19 32.63
C PRO A 292 16.80 -42.39 34.02
N GLY A 293 15.48 -42.62 33.99
CA GLY A 293 14.78 -43.59 34.82
C GLY A 293 14.32 -43.17 36.22
N ASP A 294 13.00 -43.03 36.40
CA ASP A 294 12.31 -43.69 37.50
C ASP A 294 10.87 -44.05 37.08
N ASP A 295 10.51 -45.29 37.37
CA ASP A 295 9.27 -45.99 37.07
C ASP A 295 8.60 -46.28 38.40
N SER A 296 7.47 -45.63 38.69
CA SER A 296 6.52 -46.18 39.66
C SER A 296 5.11 -45.62 39.51
N THR A 297 4.23 -46.52 39.07
CA THR A 297 2.88 -46.78 39.60
C THR A 297 1.72 -45.84 39.26
N ASP A 298 0.83 -46.38 38.41
CA ASP A 298 -0.61 -46.56 38.64
C ASP A 298 -1.40 -45.36 39.21
N THR A 299 -2.26 -44.76 38.38
CA THR A 299 -3.72 -44.87 38.59
C THR A 299 -4.53 -44.32 37.41
N ASN A 300 -5.38 -45.20 36.90
CA ASN A 300 -6.57 -45.01 36.07
C ASN A 300 -7.16 -43.60 35.94
N GLY A 301 -7.29 -43.17 34.68
CA GLY A 301 -8.55 -42.61 34.17
C GLY A 301 -8.83 -41.14 34.47
N ARG A 302 -8.31 -40.25 33.62
CA ARG A 302 -9.07 -39.08 33.14
C ARG A 302 -8.51 -38.59 31.80
N ALA A 303 -9.38 -38.57 30.81
CA ALA A 303 -9.12 -38.03 29.48
C ALA A 303 -9.16 -36.49 29.49
N PRO A 304 -8.59 -35.83 28.46
CA PRO A 304 -7.95 -34.53 28.55
C PRO A 304 -8.81 -33.43 27.90
N TRP A 305 -9.56 -32.67 28.68
CA TRP A 305 -10.23 -31.43 28.23
C TRP A 305 -10.82 -30.65 29.41
N LEU A 306 -10.03 -30.47 30.46
CA LEU A 306 -10.17 -29.34 31.37
C LEU A 306 -8.92 -28.48 31.26
#